data_AF-A0A7V9NSU4-F1
#
_entry.id   AF-A0A7V9NSU4-F1
#
_cell.length_a   1.000
_cell.length_b   1.000
_cell.length_c   1.000
_cell.angle_alpha   90.00
_cell.angle_beta   90.00
_cell.angle_gamma   90.00
#
_symmetry.space_group_name_H-M   'P 1'
#
loop_
_entity.id
_entity.type
_entity.pdbx_description
1 polymer ?
#
loop_
_entity_poly.entity_id
_entity_poly.type
_entity_poly.pdbx_seq_one_letter_code
_entity_poly.pdbx_strand_id
1 'polypeptide(L)'
;MSSSSFVDTAQVHAKAGNGGAGSVSFRREALVPRGGPDGGDGGGGGDVWLVADRNTASLLSFRDHPHRAGDNGVHGQGQKKHGKRGAEYIAPVPVGTVVKDADGEVLVDLDIDGMRYLAARGGEGGRGNARFLANNRRAPAFAEQGEHGEER
;
A
#
# COMPACT_ATOMS: atom_id res chain seq x y z
N MET A 1 8.75 -13.21 39.57
CA MET A 1 7.82 -12.75 38.53
C MET A 1 8.26 -13.38 37.22
N SER A 2 7.63 -14.46 36.79
CA SER A 2 7.99 -15.14 35.53
C SER A 2 7.36 -14.38 34.37
N SER A 3 8.07 -13.39 33.84
CA SER A 3 7.66 -12.74 32.59
C SER A 3 8.13 -13.61 31.43
N SER A 4 7.26 -14.47 30.92
CA SER A 4 7.54 -15.25 29.70
C SER A 4 7.77 -14.27 28.54
N SER A 5 9.03 -14.18 28.09
CA SER A 5 9.49 -13.34 26.97
C SER A 5 9.25 -13.99 25.61
N PHE A 6 8.49 -15.10 25.57
CA PHE A 6 8.19 -15.87 24.38
C PHE A 6 6.69 -15.90 24.13
N VAL A 7 6.31 -15.69 22.87
CA VAL A 7 4.95 -15.73 22.36
C VAL A 7 4.98 -16.55 21.08
N ASP A 8 4.18 -17.60 21.04
CA ASP A 8 4.03 -18.53 19.91
C ASP A 8 2.79 -18.21 19.05
N THR A 9 1.81 -17.51 19.61
CA THR A 9 0.58 -17.11 18.94
C THR A 9 0.29 -15.62 19.18
N ALA A 10 0.01 -14.88 18.11
CA ALA A 10 -0.38 -13.48 18.18
C ALA A 10 -1.42 -13.15 17.11
N GLN A 11 -2.24 -12.14 17.36
CA GLN A 11 -3.07 -11.51 16.33
C GLN A 11 -2.32 -10.34 15.71
N VAL A 12 -2.53 -10.14 14.42
CA VAL A 12 -1.97 -9.01 13.67
C VAL A 12 -3.10 -8.32 12.94
N HIS A 13 -3.09 -6.99 12.97
CA HIS A 13 -3.95 -6.15 12.14
C HIS A 13 -3.09 -5.58 11.02
N ALA A 14 -3.29 -6.08 9.80
CA ALA A 14 -2.55 -5.65 8.63
C ALA A 14 -3.37 -4.63 7.84
N LYS A 15 -2.83 -3.42 7.68
CA LYS A 15 -3.45 -2.36 6.88
C LYS A 15 -2.49 -1.90 5.80
N ALA A 16 -2.82 -2.14 4.54
CA ALA A 16 -2.01 -1.63 3.46
C ALA A 16 -2.20 -0.12 3.27
N GLY A 17 -1.24 0.49 2.58
CA GLY A 17 -1.36 1.87 2.17
C GLY A 17 -2.53 2.07 1.21
N ASN A 18 -3.19 3.22 1.31
CA ASN A 18 -4.13 3.66 0.29
C ASN A 18 -3.38 4.16 -0.94
N GLY A 19 -4.00 4.04 -2.11
CA GLY A 19 -3.52 4.70 -3.32
C GLY A 19 -3.64 6.22 -3.22
N GLY A 20 -2.69 6.93 -3.84
CA GLY A 20 -2.78 8.37 -4.02
C GLY A 20 -3.83 8.73 -5.06
N ALA A 21 -4.61 9.78 -4.82
CA ALA A 21 -5.49 10.37 -5.82
C ALA A 21 -4.74 10.92 -7.06
N GLY A 22 -5.38 10.82 -8.23
CA GLY A 22 -4.97 11.50 -9.44
C GLY A 22 -5.24 13.00 -9.36
N SER A 23 -4.46 13.80 -10.07
CA SER A 23 -4.59 15.25 -10.07
C SER A 23 -5.45 15.76 -11.21
N VAL A 24 -6.20 16.84 -10.96
CA VAL A 24 -6.77 17.69 -12.02
C VAL A 24 -5.88 18.91 -12.18
N SER A 25 -5.17 18.98 -13.30
CA SER A 25 -4.30 20.13 -13.60
C SER A 25 -4.30 20.47 -15.09
N PHE A 26 -3.97 21.71 -15.40
CA PHE A 26 -3.85 22.21 -16.76
C PHE A 26 -2.56 23.03 -16.90
N ARG A 27 -1.89 22.88 -18.06
CA ARG A 27 -0.67 23.63 -18.37
C ARG A 27 -0.93 25.13 -18.36
N ARG A 28 -0.02 25.88 -17.77
CA ARG A 28 -0.03 27.35 -17.76
C ARG A 28 1.28 27.85 -18.33
N GLU A 29 1.22 28.42 -19.52
CA GLU A 29 2.36 28.97 -20.25
C GLU A 29 2.02 30.38 -20.72
N ALA A 30 3.01 31.27 -20.72
CA ALA A 30 2.83 32.61 -21.24
C ALA A 30 2.40 32.55 -22.71
N LEU A 31 1.44 33.40 -23.10
CA LEU A 31 0.89 33.47 -24.46
C LEU A 31 0.11 32.22 -24.92
N VAL A 32 -0.18 31.27 -24.02
CA VAL A 32 -1.05 30.11 -24.29
C VAL A 32 -2.34 30.24 -23.47
N PRO A 33 -3.46 30.71 -24.06
CA PRO A 33 -4.69 30.97 -23.32
C PRO A 33 -5.33 29.72 -22.71
N ARG A 34 -5.14 28.54 -23.33
CA ARG A 34 -5.73 27.26 -22.90
C ARG A 34 -4.72 26.13 -23.06
N GLY A 35 -3.97 25.85 -22.01
CA GLY A 35 -3.11 24.67 -21.96
C GLY A 35 -3.92 23.38 -21.85
N GLY A 36 -3.38 22.30 -22.41
CA GLY A 36 -3.95 20.96 -22.27
C GLY A 36 -3.86 20.43 -20.84
N PRO A 37 -4.61 19.36 -20.51
CA PRO A 37 -4.55 18.72 -19.21
C PRO A 37 -3.15 18.14 -18.93
N ASP A 38 -2.68 18.33 -17.71
CA ASP A 38 -1.36 17.84 -17.24
C ASP A 38 -1.39 17.35 -15.79
N GLY A 39 -2.55 16.96 -15.27
CA GLY A 39 -2.61 16.28 -13.99
C GLY A 39 -2.02 14.87 -14.10
N GLY A 40 -1.07 14.57 -13.21
CA GLY A 40 -0.47 13.24 -13.07
C GLY A 40 -1.35 12.26 -12.28
N ASP A 41 -1.10 10.98 -12.51
CA ASP A 41 -1.65 9.85 -11.75
C ASP A 41 -1.07 9.82 -10.33
N GLY A 42 -1.83 9.34 -9.35
CA GLY A 42 -1.34 9.05 -8.01
C GLY A 42 -0.55 7.73 -7.96
N GLY A 43 0.30 7.60 -6.93
CA GLY A 43 1.07 6.38 -6.70
C GLY A 43 0.25 5.31 -5.98
N GLY A 44 0.61 4.04 -6.14
CA GLY A 44 -0.02 2.95 -5.38
C GLY A 44 0.35 2.99 -3.89
N GLY A 45 -0.49 2.40 -3.04
CA GLY A 45 -0.17 2.16 -1.64
C GLY A 45 0.93 1.11 -1.46
N GLY A 46 1.61 1.16 -0.31
CA GLY A 46 2.55 0.15 0.12
C GLY A 46 1.85 -1.10 0.65
N ASP A 47 2.35 -2.27 0.25
CA ASP A 47 1.84 -3.55 0.72
C ASP A 47 2.32 -3.86 2.14
N VAL A 48 1.62 -4.76 2.84
CA VAL A 48 2.09 -5.36 4.09
C VAL A 48 2.45 -6.81 3.86
N TRP A 49 3.69 -7.17 4.17
CA TRP A 49 4.22 -8.52 3.99
C TRP A 49 4.59 -9.15 5.32
N LEU A 50 4.16 -10.39 5.55
CA LEU A 50 4.79 -11.26 6.55
C LEU A 50 5.97 -11.97 5.89
N VAL A 51 7.12 -12.01 6.53
CA VAL A 51 8.33 -12.64 5.96
C VAL A 51 8.99 -13.54 7.00
N ALA A 52 9.17 -14.81 6.67
CA ALA A 52 9.93 -15.73 7.51
C ALA A 52 11.39 -15.30 7.60
N ASP A 53 11.92 -15.19 8.82
CA ASP A 53 13.30 -14.78 9.12
C ASP A 53 13.87 -15.64 10.24
N ARG A 54 15.00 -16.30 9.98
CA ARG A 54 15.74 -17.12 10.96
C ARG A 54 16.22 -16.35 12.18
N ASN A 55 16.38 -15.04 12.07
CA ASN A 55 16.82 -14.19 13.19
C ASN A 55 15.67 -13.78 14.11
N THR A 56 14.42 -14.06 13.71
CA THR A 56 13.23 -13.76 14.50
C THR A 56 12.82 -14.99 15.30
N ALA A 57 12.90 -14.89 16.64
CA ALA A 57 12.71 -16.02 17.54
C ALA A 57 11.30 -16.14 18.15
N SER A 58 10.46 -15.09 18.11
CA SER A 58 9.12 -15.11 18.70
C SER A 58 8.17 -14.11 18.04
N LEU A 59 6.86 -14.26 18.28
CA LEU A 59 5.82 -13.32 17.85
C LEU A 59 5.57 -12.20 18.87
N LEU A 60 6.50 -11.98 19.80
CA LEU A 60 6.37 -10.96 20.85
C LEU A 60 6.12 -9.56 20.27
N SER A 61 6.81 -9.22 19.17
CA SER A 61 6.65 -7.93 18.49
C SER A 61 5.21 -7.67 18.03
N PHE A 62 4.48 -8.71 17.63
CA PHE A 62 3.08 -8.63 17.18
C PHE A 62 2.13 -8.51 18.36
N ARG A 63 2.42 -9.15 19.50
CA ARG A 63 1.64 -8.95 20.72
C ARG A 63 1.76 -7.52 21.24
N ASP A 64 2.97 -6.99 21.30
CA ASP A 64 3.23 -5.66 21.87
C ASP A 64 2.79 -4.54 20.92
N HIS A 65 2.88 -4.78 19.61
CA HIS A 65 2.46 -3.86 18.57
C HIS A 65 1.68 -4.62 17.49
N PRO A 66 0.35 -4.79 17.61
CA PRO A 66 -0.42 -5.63 16.70
C PRO A 66 -0.68 -5.00 15.32
N HIS A 67 -0.61 -3.66 15.20
CA HIS A 67 -0.88 -2.97 13.94
C HIS A 67 0.36 -2.91 13.04
N ARG A 68 0.23 -3.38 11.80
CA ARG A 68 1.23 -3.31 10.73
C ARG A 68 0.65 -2.52 9.57
N ALA A 69 1.29 -1.41 9.21
CA ALA A 69 0.77 -0.48 8.23
C ALA A 69 1.77 -0.18 7.11
N GLY A 70 1.33 -0.33 5.86
CA GLY A 70 2.06 0.17 4.68
C GLY A 70 1.82 1.66 4.48
N ASP A 71 2.76 2.35 3.84
CA ASP A 71 2.61 3.79 3.58
C ASP A 71 1.61 4.06 2.45
N ASN A 72 0.90 5.18 2.54
CA ASN A 72 0.02 5.63 1.45
C ASN A 72 0.83 6.06 0.21
N GLY A 73 0.25 5.87 -0.97
CA GLY A 73 0.74 6.42 -2.21
C GLY A 73 0.62 7.95 -2.24
N VAL A 74 1.58 8.61 -2.88
CA VAL A 74 1.58 10.06 -3.03
C VAL A 74 0.56 10.47 -4.10
N HIS A 75 -0.15 11.58 -3.89
CA HIS A 75 -1.03 12.14 -4.91
C HIS A 75 -0.28 12.55 -6.17
N GLY A 76 -0.94 12.45 -7.32
CA GLY A 76 -0.46 13.06 -8.55
C GLY A 76 -0.41 14.59 -8.42
N GLN A 77 0.39 15.23 -9.26
CA GLN A 77 0.52 16.68 -9.29
C GLN A 77 0.39 17.20 -10.74
N GLY A 78 0.33 18.53 -10.90
CA GLY A 78 0.41 19.16 -12.22
C GLY A 78 1.75 18.89 -12.92
N GLN A 79 1.89 19.37 -14.15
CA GLN A 79 3.09 19.14 -14.98
C GLN A 79 3.37 17.65 -15.26
N LYS A 80 2.32 16.83 -15.31
CA LYS A 80 2.36 15.36 -15.50
C LYS A 80 3.20 14.62 -14.46
N LYS A 81 3.34 15.18 -13.27
CA LYS A 81 4.10 14.55 -12.19
C LYS A 81 3.28 13.48 -11.52
N HIS A 82 3.69 12.23 -11.70
CA HIS A 82 3.08 11.07 -11.08
C HIS A 82 3.49 10.93 -9.61
N GLY A 83 2.56 10.49 -8.78
CA GLY A 83 2.82 10.18 -7.38
C GLY A 83 3.71 8.95 -7.21
N LYS A 84 4.58 8.96 -6.19
CA LYS A 84 5.40 7.81 -5.80
C LYS A 84 4.55 6.75 -5.09
N ARG A 85 4.86 5.47 -5.30
CA ARG A 85 4.31 4.36 -4.50
C ARG A 85 4.72 4.53 -3.02
N GLY A 86 3.79 4.22 -2.11
CA GLY A 86 4.09 4.10 -0.70
C GLY A 86 5.10 2.99 -0.41
N ALA A 87 5.90 3.15 0.63
CA ALA A 87 6.81 2.10 1.08
C ALA A 87 6.03 0.89 1.62
N GLU A 88 6.49 -0.31 1.26
CA GLU A 88 5.99 -1.56 1.82
C GLU A 88 6.38 -1.68 3.30
N TYR A 89 5.53 -2.35 4.08
CA TYR A 89 5.84 -2.76 5.44
C TYR A 89 6.24 -4.23 5.47
N ILE A 90 7.44 -4.52 5.96
CA ILE A 90 7.95 -5.89 6.12
C ILE A 90 7.88 -6.26 7.59
N ALA A 91 7.03 -7.25 7.90
CA ALA A 91 6.81 -7.78 9.24
C ALA A 91 7.50 -9.15 9.35
N PRO A 92 8.71 -9.22 9.95
CA PRO A 92 9.42 -10.49 10.08
C PRO A 92 8.72 -11.40 11.11
N VAL A 93 8.66 -12.69 10.80
CA VAL A 93 8.11 -13.75 11.66
C VAL A 93 9.10 -14.92 11.76
N PRO A 94 9.04 -15.74 12.82
CA PRO A 94 9.85 -16.95 12.90
C PRO A 94 9.58 -17.90 11.72
N VAL A 95 10.62 -18.60 11.26
CA VAL A 95 10.47 -19.70 10.31
C VAL A 95 9.58 -20.80 10.92
N GLY A 96 8.63 -21.31 10.14
CA GLY A 96 7.58 -22.24 10.58
C GLY A 96 6.33 -21.57 11.14
N THR A 97 6.16 -20.26 10.92
CA THR A 97 4.94 -19.55 11.29
C THR A 97 3.79 -19.91 10.35
N VAL A 98 2.70 -20.42 10.91
CA VAL A 98 1.46 -20.68 10.17
C VAL A 98 0.54 -19.47 10.28
N VAL A 99 0.16 -18.90 9.13
CA VAL A 99 -0.77 -17.76 9.06
C VAL A 99 -2.18 -18.29 8.85
N LYS A 100 -3.11 -17.79 9.67
CA LYS A 100 -4.53 -18.13 9.61
C LYS A 100 -5.38 -16.87 9.46
N ASP A 101 -6.57 -17.02 8.88
CA ASP A 101 -7.58 -15.97 8.94
C ASP A 101 -8.31 -15.95 10.28
N ALA A 102 -9.30 -15.06 10.41
CA ALA A 102 -10.10 -14.90 11.62
C ALA A 102 -10.98 -16.12 11.94
N ASP A 103 -11.34 -16.91 10.93
CA ASP A 103 -12.14 -18.14 11.08
C ASP A 103 -11.27 -19.37 11.41
N GLY A 104 -9.94 -19.21 11.33
CA GLY A 104 -8.95 -20.23 11.65
C GLY A 104 -8.51 -21.07 10.45
N GLU A 105 -8.92 -20.71 9.23
CA GLU A 105 -8.45 -21.33 7.99
C GLU A 105 -6.96 -21.02 7.79
N VAL A 106 -6.17 -22.04 7.44
CA VAL A 106 -4.74 -21.88 7.19
C VAL A 106 -4.55 -21.26 5.80
N LEU A 107 -3.98 -20.06 5.77
CA LEU A 107 -3.71 -19.34 4.53
C LEU A 107 -2.36 -19.71 3.93
N VAL A 108 -1.35 -19.86 4.80
CA VAL A 108 0.03 -20.21 4.39
C VAL A 108 0.84 -20.74 5.57
N ASP A 109 1.82 -21.58 5.27
CA ASP A 109 2.91 -21.96 6.18
C ASP A 109 4.22 -21.30 5.68
N LEU A 110 4.90 -20.56 6.54
CA LEU A 110 6.14 -19.84 6.23
C LEU A 110 7.36 -20.63 6.72
N ASP A 111 7.55 -21.82 6.13
CA ASP A 111 8.52 -22.84 6.56
C ASP A 111 9.95 -22.64 6.06
N ILE A 112 10.14 -21.73 5.09
CA ILE A 112 11.43 -21.41 4.49
C ILE A 112 11.79 -19.96 4.79
N ASP A 113 13.04 -19.73 5.21
CA ASP A 113 13.61 -18.40 5.40
C ASP A 113 13.51 -17.54 4.13
N GLY A 114 13.06 -16.30 4.30
CA GLY A 114 12.76 -15.38 3.21
C GLY A 114 11.43 -15.61 2.51
N MET A 115 10.67 -16.67 2.82
CA MET A 115 9.33 -16.87 2.29
C MET A 115 8.41 -15.73 2.74
N ARG A 116 7.61 -15.20 1.80
CA ARG A 116 6.79 -14.01 2.02
C ARG A 116 5.31 -14.33 1.79
N TYR A 117 4.46 -13.71 2.59
CA TYR A 117 3.02 -13.73 2.42
C TYR A 117 2.47 -12.31 2.39
N LEU A 118 1.64 -12.02 1.37
CA LEU A 118 0.99 -10.73 1.23
C LEU A 118 -0.16 -10.66 2.24
N ALA A 119 0.09 -10.00 3.36
CA ALA A 119 -0.88 -9.86 4.43
C ALA A 119 -1.97 -8.86 4.07
N ALA A 120 -1.62 -7.76 3.42
CA ALA A 120 -2.58 -6.80 2.90
C ALA A 120 -2.02 -6.11 1.64
N ARG A 121 -2.80 -6.06 0.56
CA ARG A 121 -2.44 -5.41 -0.69
C ARG A 121 -2.72 -3.90 -0.66
N GLY A 122 -1.74 -3.12 -1.09
CA GLY A 122 -1.85 -1.66 -1.24
C GLY A 122 -2.83 -1.27 -2.34
N GLY A 123 -3.58 -0.20 -2.09
CA GLY A 123 -4.57 0.32 -3.03
C GLY A 123 -3.93 0.89 -4.30
N GLU A 124 -4.63 0.78 -5.43
CA GLU A 124 -4.15 1.34 -6.69
C GLU A 124 -4.22 2.88 -6.72
N GLY A 125 -3.28 3.52 -7.41
CA GLY A 125 -3.25 4.97 -7.57
C GLY A 125 -4.29 5.46 -8.57
N GLY A 126 -4.95 6.57 -8.26
CA GLY A 126 -5.97 7.16 -9.12
C GLY A 126 -5.38 7.82 -10.37
N ARG A 127 -6.04 7.69 -11.51
CA ARG A 127 -5.62 8.34 -12.76
C ARG A 127 -5.89 9.85 -12.76
N GLY A 128 -4.90 10.62 -13.21
CA GLY A 128 -5.00 12.07 -13.37
C GLY A 128 -5.84 12.47 -14.59
N ASN A 129 -6.24 13.75 -14.65
CA ASN A 129 -7.11 14.23 -15.74
C ASN A 129 -6.49 14.08 -17.14
N ALA A 130 -5.17 14.03 -17.25
CA ALA A 130 -4.46 13.80 -18.50
C ALA A 130 -4.76 12.43 -19.13
N ARG A 131 -5.10 11.40 -18.34
CA ARG A 131 -5.47 10.06 -18.82
C ARG A 131 -6.82 10.02 -19.52
N PHE A 132 -7.70 10.98 -19.23
CA PHE A 132 -9.06 11.04 -19.77
C PHE A 132 -9.18 11.94 -21.01
N LEU A 133 -8.05 12.41 -21.55
CA LEU A 133 -8.02 13.18 -22.78
C LEU A 133 -8.51 12.33 -23.96
N ALA A 134 -9.57 12.77 -24.61
CA ALA A 134 -10.14 12.12 -25.79
C ALA A 134 -10.55 13.16 -26.85
N ASN A 135 -10.81 12.74 -28.09
CA ASN A 135 -11.22 13.65 -29.16
C ASN A 135 -12.49 14.43 -28.81
N ASN A 136 -13.45 13.79 -28.14
CA ASN A 136 -14.70 14.40 -27.65
C ASN A 136 -14.56 15.08 -26.27
N ARG A 137 -13.38 15.02 -25.63
CA ARG A 137 -13.13 15.58 -24.30
C ARG A 137 -11.69 16.09 -24.19
N ARG A 138 -11.48 17.31 -24.69
CA ARG A 138 -10.15 17.96 -24.77
C ARG A 138 -9.66 18.55 -23.44
N ALA A 139 -10.56 18.82 -22.50
CA ALA A 139 -10.24 19.39 -21.19
C ALA A 139 -11.00 18.65 -20.06
N PRO A 140 -10.62 17.39 -19.74
CA PRO A 140 -11.22 16.68 -18.61
C PRO A 140 -10.95 17.45 -17.30
N ALA A 141 -12.02 17.73 -16.56
CA ALA A 141 -11.99 18.45 -15.28
C ALA A 141 -12.21 17.51 -14.08
N PHE A 142 -11.91 16.22 -14.25
CA PHE A 142 -12.04 15.20 -13.22
C PHE A 142 -10.81 14.28 -13.24
N ALA A 143 -10.57 13.62 -12.12
CA ALA A 143 -9.54 12.60 -11.91
C ALA A 143 -10.14 11.50 -11.02
N GLU A 144 -9.49 10.34 -11.02
CA GLU A 144 -9.87 9.25 -10.12
C GLU A 144 -9.22 9.44 -8.74
N GLN A 145 -9.94 9.02 -7.71
CA GLN A 145 -9.36 8.82 -6.38
C GLN A 145 -8.48 7.56 -6.40
N GLY A 146 -7.53 7.49 -5.46
CA GLY A 146 -6.82 6.24 -5.21
C GLY A 146 -7.73 5.26 -4.48
N GLU A 147 -7.51 3.97 -4.70
CA GLU A 147 -8.25 2.92 -4.02
C GLU A 147 -7.80 2.80 -2.57
N HIS A 148 -8.69 2.32 -1.72
CA HIS A 148 -8.34 1.96 -0.35
C HIS A 148 -7.48 0.70 -0.34
N GLY A 149 -6.44 0.71 0.49
CA GLY A 149 -5.66 -0.51 0.75
C GLY A 149 -6.50 -1.53 1.51
N GLU A 150 -6.15 -2.80 1.37
CA GLU A 150 -6.78 -3.87 2.15
C GLU A 150 -6.50 -3.69 3.64
N GLU A 151 -7.47 -4.05 4.47
CA GLU A 151 -7.37 -4.06 5.93
C GLU A 151 -8.00 -5.35 6.46
N ARG A 152 -7.24 -6.13 7.22
CA ARG A 152 -7.71 -7.37 7.86
C ARG A 152 -6.92 -7.73 9.12
#